data_AF-A0A0D2PEX8-F1
#
_entry.id   AF-A0A0D2PEX8-F1
#
_cell.length_a   1.000
_cell.length_b   1.000
_cell.length_c   1.000
_cell.angle_alpha   90.00
_cell.angle_beta   90.00
_cell.angle_gamma   90.00
#
_symmetry.space_group_name_H-M   'P 1'
#
loop_
_entity.id
_entity.type
_entity.pdbx_description
1 polymer ?
#
loop_
_entity_poly.entity_id
_entity_poly.type
_entity_poly.pdbx_seq_one_letter_code
_entity_poly.pdbx_strand_id
1 'polypeptide(L)'
;MVPQPVLAVLFLYPITSQTEEERLQQDNEKRDVSSEVYFMKQTVGNACGTIGLLHSVGNITSEIKLQEVSFLDRFFKSTATMDPLERAAFLEKDGEMEVAHTVAATAGDTEASDDVDTHFICFTCVDGQLYELDGRKSGPISHGASSRSTLLQDAAKVIKGMIQKNPESLNFNVIALTKKVAGAI
;
A
#
# COMPACT_ATOMS: atom_id res chain seq x y z
N MET A 1 -4.29 20.09 -7.17
CA MET A 1 -2.82 20.00 -7.34
C MET A 1 -2.27 19.12 -6.22
N VAL A 2 -1.31 18.23 -6.50
CA VAL A 2 -0.71 17.33 -5.48
C VAL A 2 0.62 17.92 -4.99
N PRO A 3 0.80 18.15 -3.67
CA PRO A 3 2.07 18.63 -3.12
C PRO A 3 3.24 17.71 -3.48
N GLN A 4 4.44 18.29 -3.58
CA GLN A 4 5.66 17.56 -3.90
C GLN A 4 6.69 17.72 -2.78
N PRO A 5 7.57 16.72 -2.55
CA PRO A 5 7.63 15.42 -3.24
C PRO A 5 6.55 14.43 -2.77
N VAL A 6 6.16 13.53 -3.67
CA VAL A 6 5.31 12.36 -3.38
C VAL A 6 6.21 11.20 -2.98
N LEU A 7 5.89 10.54 -1.87
CA LEU A 7 6.66 9.45 -1.27
C LEU A 7 6.02 8.08 -1.53
N ALA A 8 4.69 8.03 -1.61
CA ALA A 8 3.91 6.83 -1.93
C ALA A 8 2.54 7.23 -2.48
N VAL A 9 1.89 6.31 -3.19
CA VAL A 9 0.52 6.49 -3.71
C VAL A 9 -0.33 5.30 -3.30
N LEU A 10 -1.40 5.54 -2.55
CA LEU A 10 -2.41 4.54 -2.24
C LEU A 10 -3.51 4.61 -3.29
N PHE A 11 -3.97 3.44 -3.75
CA PHE A 11 -5.05 3.32 -4.72
C PHE A 11 -6.11 2.37 -4.19
N LEU A 12 -7.35 2.85 -4.09
CA LEU A 12 -8.54 2.05 -3.86
C LEU A 12 -9.18 1.72 -5.21
N TYR A 13 -9.47 0.44 -5.45
CA TYR A 13 -10.15 -0.03 -6.66
C TYR A 13 -11.13 -1.15 -6.36
N PRO A 14 -12.15 -1.38 -7.21
CA PRO A 14 -13.11 -2.45 -7.01
C PRO A 14 -12.51 -3.82 -7.33
N ILE A 15 -12.81 -4.81 -6.50
CA ILE A 15 -12.59 -6.22 -6.75
C ILE A 15 -13.77 -6.73 -7.58
N THR A 16 -13.49 -7.10 -8.82
CA THR A 16 -14.42 -7.79 -9.72
C THR A 16 -13.93 -9.22 -9.99
N SER A 17 -14.80 -10.06 -10.58
CA SER A 17 -14.40 -11.41 -11.02
C SER A 17 -13.20 -11.35 -11.98
N GLN A 18 -13.13 -10.34 -12.84
CA GLN A 18 -12.02 -10.13 -13.76
C GLN A 18 -10.73 -9.79 -13.02
N THR A 19 -10.75 -8.87 -12.06
CA THR A 19 -9.54 -8.52 -11.29
C THR A 19 -9.05 -9.69 -10.43
N GLU A 20 -9.96 -10.52 -9.93
CA GLU A 20 -9.59 -11.74 -9.21
C GLU A 20 -8.91 -12.77 -10.12
N GLU A 21 -9.42 -12.95 -11.34
CA GLU A 21 -8.79 -13.86 -12.30
C GLU A 21 -7.38 -13.37 -12.68
N GLU A 22 -7.21 -12.08 -12.95
CA GLU A 22 -5.90 -11.49 -13.22
C GLU A 22 -4.93 -11.67 -12.03
N ARG A 23 -5.41 -11.47 -10.80
CA ARG A 23 -4.61 -11.68 -9.59
C ARG A 23 -4.11 -13.12 -9.50
N LEU A 24 -4.99 -14.10 -9.73
CA LEU A 24 -4.64 -15.53 -9.69
C LEU A 24 -3.66 -15.92 -10.80
N GLN A 25 -3.79 -15.34 -11.99
CA GLN A 25 -2.83 -15.55 -13.08
C GLN A 25 -1.45 -15.01 -12.71
N GLN A 26 -1.42 -13.81 -12.12
CA GLN A 26 -0.18 -13.13 -11.70
C GLN A 26 0.53 -13.81 -10.52
N ASP A 27 -0.18 -14.56 -9.67
CA ASP A 27 0.40 -15.22 -8.49
C ASP A 27 1.38 -16.34 -8.86
N ASN A 28 1.27 -16.91 -10.06
CA ASN A 28 2.12 -18.01 -10.54
C ASN A 28 3.44 -17.55 -11.19
N GLU A 29 3.62 -16.25 -11.39
CA GLU A 29 4.81 -15.70 -12.02
C GLU A 29 5.94 -15.50 -11.00
N LYS A 30 7.09 -16.16 -11.22
CA LYS A 30 8.31 -15.84 -10.47
C LYS A 30 8.85 -14.50 -10.94
N ARG A 31 9.00 -13.56 -10.02
CA ARG A 31 9.53 -12.22 -10.30
C ARG A 31 10.80 -11.99 -9.50
N ASP A 32 11.77 -11.34 -10.14
CA ASP A 32 12.96 -10.82 -9.46
C ASP A 32 12.57 -9.50 -8.79
N VAL A 33 12.56 -9.49 -7.47
CA VAL A 33 12.12 -8.34 -6.65
C VAL A 33 13.29 -7.96 -5.76
N SER A 34 13.59 -6.66 -5.65
CA SER A 34 14.65 -6.19 -4.76
C SER A 34 14.38 -6.64 -3.33
N SER A 35 15.44 -7.11 -2.63
CA SER A 35 15.39 -7.45 -1.21
C SER A 35 15.08 -6.24 -0.31
N GLU A 36 15.24 -5.02 -0.83
CA GLU A 36 14.98 -3.78 -0.10
C GLU A 36 13.48 -3.44 0.01
N VAL A 37 12.62 -4.11 -0.78
CA VAL A 37 11.17 -3.85 -0.74
C VAL A 37 10.58 -4.43 0.54
N TYR A 38 10.06 -3.55 1.40
CA TYR A 38 9.28 -3.96 2.56
C TYR A 38 7.88 -4.39 2.11
N PHE A 39 7.64 -5.70 2.08
CA PHE A 39 6.36 -6.30 1.70
C PHE A 39 5.83 -7.21 2.82
N MET A 40 4.51 -7.22 2.98
CA MET A 40 3.81 -8.11 3.90
C MET A 40 2.49 -8.59 3.30
N LYS A 41 2.10 -9.81 3.66
CA LYS A 41 0.82 -10.38 3.25
C LYS A 41 -0.32 -9.77 4.04
N GLN A 42 -1.50 -9.74 3.42
CA GLN A 42 -2.74 -9.49 4.12
C GLN A 42 -3.38 -10.84 4.45
N THR A 43 -3.55 -11.10 5.73
CA THR A 43 -4.16 -12.32 6.29
C THR A 43 -5.41 -12.02 7.12
N VAL A 44 -5.64 -10.74 7.42
CA VAL A 44 -6.82 -10.23 8.14
C VAL A 44 -7.80 -9.60 7.15
N GLY A 45 -9.09 -9.94 7.28
CA GLY A 45 -10.17 -9.34 6.49
C GLY A 45 -10.29 -7.84 6.73
N ASN A 46 -10.63 -7.07 5.69
CA ASN A 46 -10.82 -5.61 5.73
C ASN A 46 -9.61 -4.77 6.21
N ALA A 47 -8.44 -5.39 6.40
CA ALA A 47 -7.23 -4.71 6.83
C ALA A 47 -6.44 -4.02 5.70
N CYS A 48 -6.93 -4.05 4.45
CA CYS A 48 -6.18 -3.58 3.26
C CYS A 48 -5.71 -2.12 3.38
N GLY A 49 -6.49 -1.25 4.03
CA GLY A 49 -6.09 0.13 4.30
C GLY A 49 -4.86 0.21 5.24
N THR A 50 -4.86 -0.56 6.32
CA THR A 50 -3.71 -0.66 7.23
C THR A 50 -2.50 -1.26 6.54
N ILE A 51 -2.69 -2.33 5.77
CA ILE A 51 -1.60 -2.98 5.02
C ILE A 51 -0.99 -2.01 3.99
N GLY A 52 -1.82 -1.29 3.23
CA GLY A 52 -1.37 -0.27 2.29
C GLY A 52 -0.59 0.86 2.99
N LEU A 53 -1.03 1.32 4.16
CA LEU A 53 -0.29 2.29 4.96
C LEU A 53 1.06 1.73 5.44
N LEU A 54 1.11 0.50 5.94
CA LEU A 54 2.36 -0.13 6.37
C LEU A 54 3.33 -0.36 5.21
N HIS A 55 2.84 -0.76 4.03
CA HIS A 55 3.62 -0.81 2.80
C HIS A 55 4.16 0.57 2.43
N SER A 56 3.34 1.61 2.49
CA SER A 56 3.77 2.98 2.16
C SER A 56 4.88 3.47 3.08
N VAL A 57 4.69 3.36 4.40
CA VAL A 57 5.61 3.86 5.42
C VAL A 57 6.89 3.00 5.47
N GLY A 58 6.76 1.68 5.39
CA GLY A 58 7.88 0.75 5.47
C GLY A 58 8.92 0.97 4.38
N ASN A 59 8.47 1.32 3.17
CA ASN A 59 9.34 1.56 2.02
C ASN A 59 9.90 2.99 1.94
N ILE A 60 9.58 3.87 2.89
CA ILE A 60 10.08 5.27 2.94
C ILE A 60 10.75 5.60 4.27
N THR A 61 11.05 4.61 5.12
CA THR A 61 11.65 4.79 6.45
C THR A 61 13.00 5.51 6.42
N SER A 62 13.71 5.50 5.30
CA SER A 62 14.94 6.27 5.07
C SER A 62 14.68 7.76 4.74
N GLU A 63 13.45 8.15 4.42
CA GLU A 63 13.06 9.50 3.98
C GLU A 63 12.28 10.29 5.03
N ILE A 64 11.68 9.57 5.99
CA ILE A 64 10.90 10.14 7.08
C ILE A 64 11.55 9.79 8.42
N LYS A 65 11.34 10.65 9.41
CA LYS A 65 11.73 10.35 10.79
C LYS A 65 10.52 9.85 11.55
N LEU A 66 10.48 8.55 11.81
CA LEU A 66 9.52 7.99 12.76
C LEU A 66 9.88 8.44 14.17
N GLN A 67 8.87 8.69 14.99
CA GLN A 67 9.09 8.98 16.40
C GLN A 67 9.66 7.73 17.07
N GLU A 68 10.80 7.89 17.74
CA GLU A 68 11.42 6.79 18.48
C GLU A 68 10.43 6.18 19.48
N VAL A 69 10.51 4.86 19.63
CA VAL A 69 9.62 4.05 20.48
C VAL A 69 8.12 4.16 20.16
N SER A 70 7.71 4.83 19.08
CA SER A 70 6.33 4.76 18.57
C SER A 70 6.00 3.35 18.06
N PHE A 71 4.72 3.06 17.86
CA PHE A 71 4.26 1.81 17.27
C PHE A 71 5.02 1.48 15.97
N LEU A 72 5.01 2.40 15.01
CA LEU A 72 5.61 2.18 13.68
C LEU A 72 7.13 1.98 13.78
N ASP A 73 7.81 2.74 14.65
CA ASP A 73 9.24 2.56 14.89
C ASP A 73 9.56 1.15 15.42
N ARG A 74 8.82 0.67 16.42
CA ARG A 74 8.99 -0.68 16.96
C ARG A 74 8.63 -1.75 15.92
N PHE A 75 7.50 -1.58 15.23
CA PHE A 75 7.00 -2.52 14.24
C PHE A 75 8.05 -2.78 13.14
N PHE A 76 8.50 -1.72 12.45
CA PHE A 76 9.47 -1.89 11.35
C PHE A 76 10.85 -2.39 11.81
N LYS A 77 11.28 -2.07 13.04
CA LYS A 77 12.51 -2.64 13.61
C LYS A 77 12.36 -4.14 13.91
N SER A 78 11.23 -4.55 14.51
CA SER A 78 10.97 -5.94 14.87
C SER A 78 10.78 -6.85 13.66
N THR A 79 10.23 -6.32 12.57
CA THR A 79 9.87 -7.09 11.39
C THR A 79 10.84 -6.95 10.21
N ALA A 80 11.96 -6.23 10.40
CA ALA A 80 12.92 -5.92 9.35
C ALA A 80 13.42 -7.18 8.62
N THR A 81 13.75 -8.24 9.37
CA THR A 81 14.30 -9.50 8.85
C THR A 81 13.26 -10.59 8.63
N MET A 82 11.99 -10.31 8.91
CA MET A 82 10.89 -11.27 8.75
C MET A 82 10.47 -11.40 7.30
N ASP A 83 10.02 -12.59 6.92
CA ASP A 83 9.37 -12.79 5.63
C ASP A 83 7.96 -12.15 5.59
N PRO A 84 7.31 -12.05 4.41
CA PRO A 84 6.01 -11.41 4.28
C PRO A 84 4.87 -12.04 5.10
N LEU A 85 4.90 -13.35 5.36
CA LEU A 85 3.90 -14.05 6.18
C LEU A 85 4.20 -13.88 7.66
N GLU A 86 5.46 -13.92 8.06
CA GLU A 86 5.90 -13.63 9.43
C GLU A 86 5.52 -12.19 9.83
N ARG A 87 5.68 -11.21 8.93
CA ARG A 87 5.21 -9.82 9.10
C ARG A 87 3.70 -9.76 9.35
N ALA A 88 2.92 -10.56 8.63
CA ALA A 88 1.47 -10.62 8.79
C ALA A 88 1.08 -11.25 10.14
N ALA A 89 1.70 -12.37 10.50
CA ALA A 89 1.49 -13.03 11.78
C ALA A 89 1.96 -12.18 12.98
N PHE A 90 2.95 -11.32 12.79
CA PHE A 90 3.36 -10.33 13.79
C PHE A 90 2.27 -9.27 13.99
N LEU A 91 1.72 -8.73 12.89
CA LEU A 91 0.63 -7.75 12.92
C LEU A 91 -0.65 -8.31 13.59
N GLU A 92 -0.99 -9.57 13.31
CA GLU A 92 -2.17 -10.24 13.89
C GLU A 92 -2.13 -10.38 15.42
N LYS A 93 -0.93 -10.43 16.00
CA LYS A 93 -0.74 -10.57 17.45
C LYS A 93 -0.74 -9.21 18.16
N ASP A 94 -0.89 -8.12 17.43
CA ASP A 94 -0.77 -6.77 17.94
C ASP A 94 -2.13 -6.10 18.12
N GLY A 95 -2.54 -5.94 19.39
CA GLY A 95 -3.79 -5.26 19.73
C GLY A 95 -3.75 -3.73 19.60
N GLU A 96 -2.57 -3.09 19.55
CA GLU A 96 -2.47 -1.63 19.42
C GLU A 96 -2.92 -1.20 18.01
N MET A 97 -2.47 -1.93 16.98
CA MET A 97 -2.89 -1.65 15.60
C MET A 97 -4.35 -2.03 15.35
N GLU A 98 -4.84 -3.13 15.92
CA GLU A 98 -6.26 -3.50 15.82
C GLU A 98 -7.17 -2.37 16.33
N VAL A 99 -6.88 -1.88 17.55
CA VAL A 99 -7.63 -0.77 18.16
C VAL A 99 -7.54 0.50 17.30
N ALA A 100 -6.35 0.86 16.83
CA ALA A 100 -6.16 2.04 15.99
C ALA A 100 -6.94 1.92 14.66
N HIS A 101 -6.95 0.74 14.04
CA HIS A 101 -7.71 0.46 12.83
C HIS A 101 -9.22 0.60 13.07
N THR A 102 -9.76 0.02 14.14
CA THR A 102 -11.19 0.12 14.47
C THR A 102 -11.63 1.56 14.73
N VAL A 103 -10.81 2.34 15.43
CA VAL A 103 -11.09 3.78 15.66
C VAL A 103 -11.09 4.53 14.33
N ALA A 104 -10.10 4.29 13.46
CA ALA A 104 -10.03 4.94 12.16
C ALA A 104 -11.21 4.57 11.24
N ALA A 105 -11.64 3.31 11.26
CA ALA A 105 -12.75 2.81 10.44
C ALA A 105 -14.10 3.48 10.77
N THR A 106 -14.28 3.95 12.01
CA THR A 106 -15.51 4.61 12.48
C THR A 106 -15.43 6.14 12.50
N ALA A 107 -14.28 6.71 12.15
CA ALA A 107 -14.04 8.16 12.18
C ALA A 107 -14.36 8.87 10.86
N GLY A 108 -14.70 8.14 9.80
CA GLY A 108 -15.05 8.70 8.49
C GLY A 108 -16.44 9.36 8.47
N ASP A 109 -16.73 10.08 7.38
CA ASP A 109 -18.02 10.75 7.17
C ASP A 109 -19.17 9.77 6.82
N THR A 110 -18.84 8.50 6.59
CA THR A 110 -19.78 7.44 6.20
C THR A 110 -19.83 6.35 7.27
N GLU A 111 -20.97 5.68 7.39
CA GLU A 111 -21.09 4.50 8.26
C GLU A 111 -20.16 3.38 7.78
N ALA A 112 -19.54 2.68 8.74
CA ALA A 112 -18.69 1.54 8.45
C ALA A 112 -19.53 0.35 7.95
N SER A 113 -19.05 -0.34 6.90
CA SER A 113 -19.65 -1.54 6.34
C SER A 113 -18.61 -2.66 6.29
N ASP A 114 -19.02 -3.88 6.62
CA ASP A 114 -18.20 -5.07 6.45
C ASP A 114 -18.34 -5.69 5.04
N ASP A 115 -19.42 -5.36 4.32
CA ASP A 115 -19.64 -5.76 2.93
C ASP A 115 -18.97 -4.73 2.02
N VAL A 116 -17.72 -5.04 1.63
CA VAL A 116 -16.87 -4.18 0.80
C VAL A 116 -16.33 -4.95 -0.39
N ASP A 117 -16.54 -4.39 -1.57
CA ASP A 117 -16.01 -4.88 -2.84
C ASP A 117 -14.82 -4.05 -3.32
N THR A 118 -14.19 -3.26 -2.45
CA THR A 118 -13.05 -2.40 -2.81
C THR A 118 -11.79 -2.76 -2.03
N HIS A 119 -10.63 -2.47 -2.61
CA HIS A 119 -9.34 -2.89 -2.07
C HIS A 119 -8.27 -1.82 -2.23
N PHE A 120 -7.51 -1.59 -1.15
CA PHE A 120 -6.36 -0.70 -1.15
C PHE A 120 -5.07 -1.42 -1.54
N ILE A 121 -4.29 -0.78 -2.41
CA ILE A 121 -2.90 -1.15 -2.73
C ILE A 121 -1.99 0.06 -2.62
N CYS A 122 -0.69 -0.18 -2.51
CA CYS A 122 0.33 0.86 -2.42
C CYS A 122 1.27 0.82 -3.62
N PHE A 123 1.57 1.99 -4.19
CA PHE A 123 2.66 2.21 -5.12
C PHE A 123 3.79 2.98 -4.45
N THR A 124 5.02 2.48 -4.58
CA THR A 124 6.24 3.11 -4.03
C THR A 124 7.42 2.96 -4.98
N CYS A 125 8.45 3.80 -4.82
CA CYS A 125 9.69 3.72 -5.58
C CYS A 125 10.81 3.17 -4.70
N VAL A 126 11.30 1.97 -5.00
CA VAL A 126 12.43 1.33 -4.30
C VAL A 126 13.47 0.91 -5.34
N ASP A 127 14.74 1.22 -5.09
CA ASP A 127 15.86 0.93 -5.99
C ASP A 127 15.63 1.38 -7.45
N GLY A 128 15.01 2.54 -7.62
CA GLY A 128 14.73 3.12 -8.93
C GLY A 128 13.64 2.38 -9.73
N GLN A 129 12.83 1.56 -9.07
CA GLN A 129 11.70 0.84 -9.67
C GLN A 129 10.38 1.19 -9.00
N LEU A 130 9.32 1.28 -9.79
CA LEU A 130 7.94 1.40 -9.31
C LEU A 130 7.45 0.02 -8.88
N TYR A 131 7.09 -0.12 -7.61
CA TYR A 131 6.49 -1.34 -7.09
C TYR A 131 5.02 -1.11 -6.74
N GLU A 132 4.16 -2.02 -7.20
CA GLU A 132 2.82 -2.25 -6.69
C GLU A 132 2.88 -3.28 -5.56
N LEU A 133 2.34 -2.91 -4.40
CA LEU A 133 2.31 -3.69 -3.19
C LEU A 133 0.85 -3.97 -2.81
N ASP A 134 0.46 -5.22 -3.02
CA ASP A 134 -0.86 -5.76 -2.68
C ASP A 134 -0.68 -6.98 -1.77
N GLY A 135 -1.12 -6.89 -0.52
CA GLY A 135 -0.98 -7.98 0.46
C GLY A 135 -1.70 -9.27 0.05
N ARG A 136 -2.65 -9.21 -0.89
CA ARG A 136 -3.37 -10.38 -1.42
C ARG A 136 -2.54 -11.16 -2.44
N LYS A 137 -1.54 -10.53 -3.08
CA LYS A 137 -0.69 -11.14 -4.12
C LYS A 137 0.49 -11.94 -3.55
N SER A 138 1.07 -12.82 -4.36
CA SER A 138 2.22 -13.66 -3.95
C SER A 138 3.47 -12.84 -3.58
N GLY A 139 3.62 -11.64 -4.13
CA GLY A 139 4.71 -10.71 -3.82
C GLY A 139 4.54 -9.35 -4.51
N PRO A 140 5.50 -8.43 -4.34
CA PRO A 140 5.54 -7.15 -5.06
C PRO A 140 5.54 -7.31 -6.58
N ILE A 141 4.94 -6.34 -7.27
CA ILE A 141 4.96 -6.27 -8.74
C ILE A 141 5.77 -5.05 -9.16
N SER A 142 6.89 -5.27 -9.87
CA SER A 142 7.62 -4.18 -10.52
C SER A 142 6.90 -3.77 -11.80
N HIS A 143 6.68 -2.45 -11.94
CA HIS A 143 6.14 -1.80 -13.14
C HIS A 143 7.24 -1.08 -13.95
N GLY A 144 8.51 -1.39 -13.67
CA GLY A 144 9.67 -0.83 -14.35
C GLY A 144 10.25 0.41 -13.66
N ALA A 145 11.10 1.14 -14.38
CA ALA A 145 11.88 2.24 -13.83
C ALA A 145 11.01 3.39 -13.32
N SER A 146 11.36 3.93 -12.16
CA SER A 146 10.74 5.12 -11.59
C SER A 146 11.72 5.86 -10.67
N SER A 147 11.28 6.98 -10.12
CA SER A 147 12.07 7.83 -9.25
C SER A 147 11.16 8.66 -8.35
N ARG A 148 11.72 9.30 -7.33
CA ARG A 148 10.97 10.21 -6.45
C ARG A 148 10.24 11.34 -7.21
N SER A 149 10.82 11.84 -8.29
CA SER A 149 10.22 12.94 -9.07
C SER A 149 9.17 12.46 -10.07
N THR A 150 9.14 11.17 -10.42
CA THR A 150 8.22 10.59 -11.41
C THR A 150 7.22 9.60 -10.81
N LEU A 151 7.37 9.22 -9.54
CA LEU A 151 6.56 8.22 -8.84
C LEU A 151 5.06 8.42 -9.06
N LEU A 152 4.56 9.65 -8.87
CA LEU A 152 3.13 9.94 -9.05
C LEU A 152 2.68 9.72 -10.50
N GLN A 153 3.48 10.18 -11.47
CA GLN A 153 3.15 10.07 -12.89
C GLN A 153 3.22 8.61 -13.36
N ASP A 154 4.19 7.85 -12.88
CA ASP A 154 4.37 6.45 -13.24
C ASP A 154 3.27 5.58 -12.59
N ALA A 155 2.97 5.78 -11.31
CA ALA A 155 1.83 5.15 -10.64
C ALA A 155 0.51 5.50 -11.34
N ALA A 156 0.30 6.76 -11.72
CA ALA A 156 -0.90 7.19 -12.44
C ALA A 156 -1.06 6.50 -13.81
N LYS A 157 0.03 6.15 -14.52
CA LYS A 157 -0.06 5.38 -15.76
C LYS A 157 -0.58 3.97 -15.50
N VAL A 158 -0.07 3.30 -14.46
CA VAL A 158 -0.54 1.96 -14.05
C VAL A 158 -2.01 2.01 -13.63
N ILE A 159 -2.35 2.95 -12.75
CA ILE A 159 -3.72 3.17 -12.25
C ILE A 159 -4.70 3.42 -13.41
N LYS A 160 -4.33 4.22 -14.41
CA LYS A 160 -5.17 4.41 -15.61
C LYS A 160 -5.45 3.10 -16.34
N GLY A 161 -4.46 2.23 -16.47
CA GLY A 161 -4.65 0.89 -17.04
C GLY A 161 -5.63 0.04 -16.20
N MET A 162 -5.53 0.09 -14.88
CA MET A 162 -6.46 -0.61 -13.97
C MET A 162 -7.89 -0.08 -14.08
N ILE A 163 -8.07 1.24 -14.19
CA ILE A 163 -9.38 1.87 -14.38
C ILE A 163 -9.98 1.48 -15.74
N GLN A 164 -9.18 1.48 -16.82
CA GLN A 164 -9.64 1.11 -18.15
C GLN A 164 -10.16 -0.33 -18.25
N LYS A 165 -9.65 -1.22 -17.40
CA LYS A 165 -10.14 -2.61 -17.29
C LYS A 165 -11.50 -2.72 -16.58
N ASN A 166 -11.95 -1.67 -15.93
CA ASN A 166 -13.19 -1.63 -15.16
C ASN A 166 -14.07 -0.44 -15.63
N PRO A 167 -14.46 -0.40 -16.92
CA PRO A 167 -15.05 0.79 -17.55
C PRO A 167 -16.41 1.21 -16.95
N GLU A 168 -17.12 0.28 -16.33
CA GLU A 168 -18.44 0.52 -15.73
C GLU A 168 -18.37 0.97 -14.26
N SER A 169 -17.18 0.96 -13.66
CA SER A 169 -17.01 1.37 -12.26
C SER A 169 -16.61 2.84 -12.14
N LEU A 170 -17.07 3.47 -11.07
CA LEU A 170 -16.60 4.79 -10.61
C LEU A 170 -15.96 4.71 -9.22
N ASN A 171 -15.89 3.51 -8.62
CA ASN A 171 -15.46 3.28 -7.24
C ASN A 171 -13.94 3.22 -7.13
N PHE A 172 -13.29 4.34 -7.45
CA PHE A 172 -11.84 4.49 -7.37
C PHE A 172 -11.47 5.67 -6.47
N ASN A 173 -10.37 5.54 -5.74
CA ASN A 173 -9.80 6.64 -4.99
C ASN A 173 -8.26 6.58 -5.06
N VAL A 174 -7.62 7.74 -5.16
CA VAL A 174 -6.15 7.85 -5.13
C VAL A 174 -5.74 8.83 -4.04
N ILE A 175 -4.87 8.39 -3.15
CA ILE A 175 -4.31 9.21 -2.07
C ILE A 175 -2.79 9.27 -2.26
N ALA A 176 -2.22 10.46 -2.24
CA ALA A 176 -0.77 10.65 -2.31
C ALA A 176 -0.21 10.99 -0.93
N LEU A 177 0.75 10.20 -0.46
CA LEU A 177 1.56 10.55 0.71
C LEU A 177 2.64 11.52 0.27
N THR A 178 2.59 12.74 0.78
CA THR A 178 3.49 13.83 0.35
C THR A 178 4.24 14.40 1.54
N LYS A 179 5.46 14.90 1.30
CA LYS A 179 6.19 15.63 2.34
C LYS A 179 5.67 17.06 2.40
N LYS A 180 5.23 17.50 3.58
CA LYS A 180 4.87 18.90 3.78
C LYS A 180 6.12 19.77 3.61
N VAL A 181 6.12 20.64 2.60
CA VAL A 181 7.14 21.67 2.45
C VAL A 181 6.78 22.81 3.41
N ALA A 182 7.73 23.23 4.24
CA ALA A 182 7.53 24.37 5.12
C ALA A 182 7.15 25.62 4.29
N GLY A 183 5.98 26.21 4.55
CA GLY A 183 5.47 27.38 3.85
C GLY A 183 4.40 27.11 2.78
N ALA A 184 4.02 25.86 2.52
CA ALA A 184 2.82 25.56 1.73
C ALA A 184 1.58 25.81 2.60
N ILE A 185 0.76 26.78 2.18
CA ILE A 185 -0.53 27.18 2.80
C ILE A 185 -1.57 26.08 2.55
#